data_AF-A0AAN5B2D6-F1
#
_entry.id   AF-A0AAN5B2D6-F1
#
_cell.length_a   1.000
_cell.length_b   1.000
_cell.length_c   1.000
_cell.angle_alpha   90.00
_cell.angle_beta   90.00
_cell.angle_gamma   90.00
#
_symmetry.space_group_name_H-M   'P 1'
#
loop_
_entity.id
_entity.type
_entity.pdbx_description
1 polymer ?
#
loop_
_entity_poly.entity_id
_entity_poly.type
_entity_poly.pdbx_seq_one_letter_code
_entity_poly.pdbx_strand_id
1 'polypeptide(L)' 'MTQADPHWAVAWDWVQREYDREGFDPAAREAMMRWLTADEAHRKAYDKAARLWLLAGLTAPMSDLRETTPARALPKAQD' A
#
# COMPACT_ATOMS: atom_id res chain seq x y z
N MET A 1 -23.89 -18.13 8.78
CA MET A 1 -23.29 -17.05 7.98
C MET A 1 -22.53 -16.16 8.94
N THR A 2 -21.22 -15.99 8.78
CA THR A 2 -20.41 -15.11 9.62
C THR A 2 -20.83 -13.66 9.36
N GLN A 3 -21.13 -12.91 10.42
CA GLN A 3 -21.49 -11.49 10.31
C GLN A 3 -20.31 -10.69 9.73
N ALA A 4 -20.58 -9.78 8.79
CA ALA A 4 -19.56 -8.89 8.24
C ALA A 4 -19.03 -7.96 9.35
N ASP A 5 -17.71 -7.74 9.36
CA ASP A 5 -17.07 -6.80 10.29
C ASP A 5 -17.41 -5.35 9.88
N PRO A 6 -18.14 -4.58 10.71
CA PRO A 6 -18.57 -3.23 10.35
C PRO A 6 -17.39 -2.24 10.23
N HIS A 7 -16.23 -2.54 10.81
CA HIS A 7 -15.06 -1.66 10.79
C HIS A 7 -14.11 -1.96 9.63
N TRP A 8 -14.37 -3.03 8.88
CA TRP A 8 -13.51 -3.50 7.79
C TRP A 8 -13.20 -2.41 6.76
N ALA A 9 -14.21 -1.67 6.30
CA ALA A 9 -14.03 -0.65 5.28
C ALA A 9 -13.11 0.49 5.76
N VAL A 10 -13.29 0.94 7.00
CA VAL A 10 -12.47 2.01 7.60
C VAL A 10 -11.04 1.53 7.86
N ALA A 11 -10.88 0.28 8.33
CA ALA A 11 -9.57 -0.34 8.50
C ALA A 11 -8.80 -0.44 7.17
N TRP A 12 -9.48 -0.87 6.10
CA TRP A 12 -8.89 -0.99 4.77
C TRP A 12 -8.42 0.35 4.22
N ASP A 13 -9.23 1.41 4.36
CA ASP A 13 -8.86 2.77 3.96
C ASP A 13 -7.60 3.27 4.68
N TRP A 14 -7.51 3.06 6.01
CA TRP A 14 -6.31 3.42 6.77
C TRP A 14 -5.06 2.70 6.28
N VAL A 15 -5.16 1.40 5.99
CA VAL A 15 -4.04 0.60 5.49
C VAL A 15 -3.59 1.11 4.12
N GLN A 16 -4.52 1.37 3.19
CA GLN A 16 -4.15 1.90 1.88
C GLN A 16 -3.46 3.25 2.00
N ARG A 17 -4.01 4.14 2.84
CA ARG A 17 -3.48 5.49 3.03
C ARG A 17 -2.11 5.51 3.71
N GLU A 18 -1.86 4.66 4.71
CA GLU A 18 -0.55 4.54 5.36
C GLU A 18 0.54 4.12 4.36
N TYR A 19 0.22 3.25 3.39
CA TYR A 19 1.18 2.73 2.40
C TYR A 19 1.36 3.61 1.17
N ASP A 20 0.39 4.45 0.82
CA ASP A 20 0.47 5.39 -0.32
C ASP A 20 1.55 6.47 -0.11
N ARG A 21 1.98 6.72 1.15
CA ARG A 21 3.07 7.61 1.62
C ARG A 21 2.99 9.09 1.22
N GLU A 22 2.61 9.43 0.00
CA GLU A 22 2.45 10.81 -0.48
C GLU A 22 1.27 11.53 0.22
N GLY A 23 0.27 10.79 0.70
CA GLY A 23 -0.93 11.32 1.36
C GLY A 23 -1.06 11.07 2.87
N PHE A 24 -0.01 10.57 3.53
CA PHE A 24 -0.04 10.20 4.96
C PHE A 24 0.79 11.15 5.82
N ASP A 25 0.23 12.33 6.07
CA ASP A 25 0.84 13.37 6.89
C ASP A 25 0.69 13.10 8.42
N PRO A 26 1.32 13.92 9.29
CA PRO A 26 1.21 13.74 10.73
C PRO A 26 -0.23 13.83 11.27
N ALA A 27 -1.10 14.62 10.64
CA ALA A 27 -2.49 14.78 11.07
C ALA A 27 -3.32 13.51 10.75
N ALA A 28 -3.11 12.91 9.58
CA ALA A 28 -3.68 11.62 9.21
C ALA A 28 -3.21 10.53 10.16
N ARG A 29 -1.92 10.53 10.52
CA ARG A 29 -1.37 9.59 11.50
C ARG A 29 -2.01 9.73 12.88
N GLU A 30 -2.19 10.95 13.35
CA GLU A 30 -2.86 11.22 14.64
C GLU A 30 -4.32 10.76 14.61
N ALA A 31 -5.05 11.04 13.52
CA ALA A 31 -6.43 10.61 13.34
C ALA A 31 -6.56 9.07 13.32
N MET A 32 -5.64 8.39 12.63
CA MET A 32 -5.58 6.94 12.60
C MET A 32 -5.32 6.36 14.00
N MET A 33 -4.34 6.91 14.73
CA MET A 33 -4.03 6.45 16.09
C MET A 33 -5.19 6.68 17.06
N ARG A 34 -5.90 7.82 16.93
CA ARG A 34 -7.12 8.08 17.70
C ARG A 34 -8.20 7.05 17.41
N TRP A 35 -8.39 6.69 16.14
CA TRP A 35 -9.35 5.66 15.77
C TRP A 35 -8.97 4.27 16.31
N LEU A 36 -7.70 3.87 16.22
CA LEU A 36 -7.20 2.57 16.70
C LEU A 36 -7.27 2.41 18.23
N THR A 37 -7.13 3.51 18.96
CA THR A 37 -7.17 3.50 20.44
C THR A 37 -8.58 3.63 21.01
N ALA A 38 -9.57 4.02 20.19
CA ALA A 38 -10.95 4.20 20.63
C ALA A 38 -11.69 2.88 20.91
N ASP A 39 -11.36 1.79 20.21
CA ASP A 39 -12.02 0.48 20.38
C ASP A 39 -11.06 -0.67 19.99
N GLU A 40 -11.10 -1.77 20.74
CA GLU A 40 -10.39 -3.00 20.40
C GLU A 40 -10.86 -3.62 19.07
N ALA A 41 -12.14 -3.45 18.71
CA ALA A 41 -12.68 -3.89 17.44
C ALA A 41 -12.02 -3.17 16.25
N HIS A 42 -11.72 -1.87 16.38
CA HIS A 42 -10.98 -1.10 15.37
C HIS A 42 -9.58 -1.67 15.15
N ARG A 43 -8.86 -1.92 16.26
CA ARG A 43 -7.51 -2.52 16.21
C ARG A 43 -7.53 -3.89 15.54
N LYS A 44 -8.49 -4.76 15.88
CA LYS A 44 -8.63 -6.09 15.26
C LYS A 44 -8.90 -6.01 13.76
N ALA A 45 -9.77 -5.10 13.34
CA ALA A 45 -10.07 -4.88 11.93
C ALA A 45 -8.82 -4.38 11.18
N TYR A 46 -8.08 -3.45 11.78
CA TYR A 46 -6.83 -2.93 11.24
C TYR A 46 -5.77 -4.01 11.08
N ASP A 47 -5.49 -4.79 12.12
CA ASP A 47 -4.48 -5.85 12.08
C ASP A 47 -4.80 -6.88 10.98
N LYS A 48 -6.09 -7.20 10.81
CA LYS A 48 -6.55 -8.10 9.74
C LYS A 48 -6.33 -7.49 8.35
N ALA A 49 -6.70 -6.22 8.16
CA ALA A 49 -6.52 -5.50 6.90
C ALA A 49 -5.02 -5.36 6.55
N ALA A 50 -4.19 -4.96 7.51
CA ALA A 50 -2.75 -4.80 7.35
C ALA A 50 -2.06 -6.13 6.99
N ARG A 51 -2.46 -7.22 7.65
CA ARG A 51 -1.96 -8.57 7.32
C ARG A 51 -2.33 -8.97 5.89
N LEU A 52 -3.55 -8.68 5.45
CA LEU A 52 -3.98 -8.99 4.08
C LEU A 52 -3.25 -8.13 3.04
N TRP A 53 -3.04 -6.85 3.34
CA TRP A 53 -2.27 -5.93 2.51
C TRP A 53 -0.82 -6.38 2.35
N LEU A 54 -0.16 -6.78 3.45
CA LEU A 54 1.19 -7.34 3.41
C LEU A 54 1.28 -8.62 2.58
N LEU A 55 0.32 -9.54 2.74
CA LEU A 55 0.25 -10.76 1.95
C LEU A 55 0.03 -10.47 0.45
N ALA A 56 -0.76 -9.46 0.11
CA ALA A 56 -0.95 -9.00 -1.27
C ALA A 56 0.28 -8.26 -1.81
N GLY A 57 1.02 -7.52 -0.96
CA GLY A 57 2.28 -6.87 -1.32
C GLY A 57 3.41 -7.85 -1.68
N LEU A 58 3.35 -9.09 -1.19
CA LEU A 58 4.23 -10.18 -1.61
C LEU A 58 3.98 -10.65 -3.05
N THR A 59 2.90 -10.22 -3.70
CA THR A 59 2.62 -10.52 -5.11
C THR A 59 2.94 -9.34 -6.03
N ALA A 60 3.81 -8.40 -5.62
CA ALA A 60 4.34 -7.40 -6.54
C ALA A 60 4.75 -8.13 -7.84
N PRO A 61 4.21 -7.75 -9.01
CA PRO A 61 4.64 -8.36 -10.26
C PRO A 61 6.16 -8.24 -10.28
N MET A 62 6.85 -9.38 -10.45
CA MET A 62 8.28 -9.42 -10.77
C MET A 62 8.54 -8.22 -11.66
N SER A 63 9.32 -7.27 -11.13
CA SER A 63 9.55 -5.95 -11.72
C SER A 63 9.31 -5.98 -13.21
N ASP A 64 8.44 -5.10 -13.72
CA ASP A 64 8.46 -4.70 -15.13
C ASP A 64 9.91 -4.68 -15.53
N LEU A 65 10.28 -5.73 -16.28
CA LEU A 65 11.64 -6.04 -16.64
C LEU A 65 11.93 -4.90 -17.58
N ARG A 66 12.50 -3.82 -17.05
CA ARG A 66 12.90 -2.67 -17.84
C ARG A 66 13.86 -3.28 -18.85
N GLU A 67 13.33 -3.56 -20.02
CA GLU A 67 14.05 -3.82 -21.25
C GLU A 67 14.78 -2.50 -21.54
N THR A 68 15.83 -2.23 -20.77
CA THR A 68 16.88 -1.32 -21.20
C THR A 68 17.71 -2.12 -22.19
N THR A 69 17.14 -2.35 -23.38
CA THR A 69 17.94 -2.69 -24.55
C THR A 69 18.76 -1.45 -24.87
N PRO A 70 20.10 -1.43 -24.69
CA PRO A 70 20.90 -0.30 -25.09
C PRO A 70 21.29 -0.53 -26.55
N ALA A 71 20.56 0.03 -27.51
CA ALA A 71 21.04 0.03 -28.89
C ALA A 71 20.36 1.08 -29.77
N ARG A 72 20.84 2.33 -29.71
CA ARG A 72 21.15 3.08 -30.95
C ARG A 72 21.98 4.33 -30.68
N ALA A 73 23.29 4.22 -30.84
CA ALA A 73 24.10 5.29 -31.39
C ALA A 73 25.24 4.67 -32.20
N LEU A 74 25.07 4.59 -33.52
CA LEU A 74 26.20 4.42 -34.44
C LEU A 74 26.29 5.73 -35.23
N PRO A 75 27.30 6.59 -34.99
CA PRO A 75 27.56 7.71 -35.89
C PRO A 75 28.08 7.15 -37.23
N LYS A 76 27.48 7.61 -38.33
CA LYS A 76 28.01 7.38 -39.68
C LYS A 76 28.93 8.53 -40.10
N ALA A 77 29.94 8.14 -40.87
CA ALA A 77 30.85 8.92 -41.71
C ALA A 77 32.15 9.42 -41.05
N GLN A 78 33.21 8.67 -41.35
CA GLN A 78 34.60 9.10 -41.37
C GLN A 78 34.82 9.90 -42.68
N ASP A 79 35.64 10.95 -42.62
CA ASP A 79 36.20 11.64 -43.81
C ASP A 79 37.22 10.76 -44.57
#